data_AF-A0A9X2IIP1-F1
#
_entry.id   AF-A0A9X2IIP1-F1
#
_cell.length_a   1.000
_cell.length_b   1.000
_cell.length_c   1.000
_cell.angle_alpha   90.00
_cell.angle_beta   90.00
_cell.angle_gamma   90.00
#
_symmetry.space_group_name_H-M   'P 1'
#
loop_
_entity.id
_entity.type
_entity.pdbx_description
1 polymer ?
#
loop_
_entity_poly.entity_id
_entity_poly.type
_entity_poly.pdbx_seq_one_letter_code
_entity_poly.pdbx_strand_id
1 'polypeptide(L)' 'MVLKTVTEAGFYNGRFLRPGASYEAGEVKIDRLNKGQLLALAAERGVEVDASKTKAEIIAAIEAKAVEGSAD' A
#
# COMPACT_ATOMS: atom_id res chain seq x y z
N MET A 1 -3.37 13.98 3.23
CA MET A 1 -1.94 13.69 3.44
C MET A 1 -1.73 13.49 4.93
N VAL A 2 -1.47 12.25 5.37
CA VAL A 2 -1.19 11.93 6.78
C VAL A 2 0.29 11.60 6.88
N LEU A 3 1.06 12.40 7.62
CA LEU A 3 2.43 12.03 7.98
C LEU A 3 2.35 11.13 9.22
N LYS A 4 2.87 9.90 9.14
CA LYS A 4 3.08 9.06 10.32
C LYS A 4 4.55 9.11 10.70
N THR A 5 4.80 9.45 11.97
CA THR A 5 6.12 9.33 12.57
C THR A 5 6.33 7.89 12.99
N VAL A 6 7.50 7.37 12.66
CA VAL A 6 7.88 6.00 12.93
C VAL A 6 8.37 5.91 14.37
N THR A 7 7.82 5.00 15.15
CA THR A 7 8.24 4.76 16.55
C THR A 7 9.39 3.75 16.66
N GLU A 8 9.54 2.87 15.67
CA GLU A 8 10.52 1.78 15.66
C GLU A 8 11.23 1.69 14.30
N ALA A 9 12.47 1.20 14.26
CA ALA A 9 13.16 1.07 12.98
C ALA A 9 12.53 -0.05 12.14
N GLY A 10 12.19 0.22 10.89
CA GLY A 10 11.51 -0.75 10.03
C GLY A 10 11.36 -0.29 8.59
N PHE A 11 10.80 -1.15 7.74
CA PHE A 11 10.49 -0.81 6.36
C PHE A 11 9.07 -0.22 6.27
N TYR A 12 8.97 1.05 5.88
CA TYR A 12 7.72 1.77 5.71
C TYR A 12 7.69 2.40 4.32
N ASN A 13 6.62 2.17 3.56
CA ASN A 13 6.47 2.70 2.18
C ASN A 13 7.66 2.37 1.26
N GLY A 14 8.18 1.13 1.34
CA GLY A 14 9.30 0.66 0.50
C GLY A 14 10.67 1.26 0.87
N ARG A 15 10.77 1.95 2.01
CA ARG A 15 12.01 2.55 2.50
C ARG A 15 12.26 2.16 3.95
N PHE A 16 13.51 1.83 4.28
CA PHE A 16 13.88 1.64 5.68
C PHE A 16 13.90 2.99 6.38
N LEU A 17 13.10 3.13 7.42
CA LEU A 17 13.00 4.33 8.23
C LEU A 17 13.44 4.03 9.65
N ARG A 18 14.10 5.02 10.25
CA ARG A 18 14.55 5.00 11.64
C ARG A 18 13.44 5.53 12.55
N PRO A 19 13.43 5.18 13.84
CA PRO A 19 12.55 5.81 14.80
C PRO A 19 12.74 7.33 14.78
N GLY A 20 11.65 8.08 14.82
CA GLY A 20 11.62 9.54 14.67
C GLY A 20 11.62 10.04 13.22
N ALA A 21 11.88 9.18 12.23
CA ALA A 21 11.63 9.51 10.83
C ALA A 21 10.12 9.62 10.61
N SER A 22 9.72 10.42 9.61
CA SER A 22 8.32 10.50 9.22
C SER A 22 8.17 10.04 7.78
N TYR A 23 7.12 9.28 7.51
CA TYR A 23 6.71 8.96 6.15
C TYR A 23 5.33 9.54 5.90
N GLU A 24 5.08 9.87 4.65
CA GLU A 24 3.71 10.04 4.22
C GLU A 24 3.04 8.66 4.31
N ALA A 25 2.21 8.48 5.34
CA ALA A 25 1.11 7.51 5.32
C ALA A 25 -0.02 8.06 4.43
N GLY A 26 0.34 8.70 3.31
CA GLY A 26 -0.56 8.93 2.20
C GLY A 26 -0.65 7.63 1.43
N GLU A 27 -1.87 7.31 0.98
CA GLU A 27 -2.15 6.23 0.04
C GLU A 27 -0.97 6.09 -0.92
N VAL A 28 -0.32 4.92 -0.92
CA VAL A 28 0.51 4.51 -2.06
C VAL A 28 -0.31 4.92 -3.27
N LYS A 29 0.20 5.77 -4.16
CA LYS A 29 -0.60 6.20 -5.31
C LYS A 29 -0.76 5.01 -6.23
N ILE A 30 -1.69 4.13 -5.88
CA ILE A 30 -2.00 2.87 -6.55
C ILE A 30 -2.40 3.21 -7.99
N ASP A 31 -3.03 4.37 -8.19
CA ASP A 31 -3.31 4.96 -9.49
C ASP A 31 -2.06 5.23 -10.37
N ARG A 32 -0.89 5.49 -9.78
CA ARG A 32 0.38 5.67 -10.54
C ARG A 32 1.09 4.36 -10.85
N LEU A 33 0.65 3.24 -10.25
CA LEU A 33 1.25 1.93 -10.51
C LEU A 33 0.72 1.35 -11.81
N ASN A 34 1.57 0.63 -12.53
CA ASN A 34 1.17 -0.15 -13.70
C ASN A 34 0.49 -1.44 -13.28
N LYS A 35 -0.32 -2.04 -14.18
CA LYS A 35 -1.08 -3.27 -13.89
C LYS A 35 -0.21 -4.39 -13.30
N GLY A 36 1.01 -4.58 -13.80
CA GLY A 36 1.94 -5.56 -13.22
C GLY A 36 2.38 -5.22 -11.79
N GLN A 37 2.64 -3.95 -11.49
CA GLN A 37 2.97 -3.50 -10.12
C GLN A 37 1.77 -3.60 -9.19
N LEU A 38 0.55 -3.41 -9.70
CA LEU A 38 -0.69 -3.61 -8.95
C LEU A 38 -0.89 -5.07 -8.55
N LEU A 39 -0.68 -6.00 -9.47
CA LEU A 39 -0.78 -7.43 -9.20
C LEU A 39 0.28 -7.87 -8.16
N ALA A 40 1.51 -7.37 -8.29
CA ALA A 40 2.56 -7.62 -7.30
C ALA A 40 2.17 -7.06 -5.92
N LEU A 41 1.70 -5.82 -5.86
CA LEU A 41 1.30 -5.18 -4.61
C LEU A 41 0.07 -5.85 -3.98
N ALA A 42 -0.87 -6.34 -4.80
CA ALA A 42 -1.99 -7.14 -4.33
C ALA A 42 -1.51 -8.47 -3.73
N ALA A 43 -0.58 -9.17 -4.38
CA ALA A 43 0.01 -10.40 -3.85
C ALA A 43 0.77 -10.14 -2.54
N GLU A 44 1.56 -9.06 -2.46
CA GLU A 44 2.25 -8.65 -1.21
C GLU A 44 1.27 -8.32 -0.08
N ARG A 45 0.08 -7.82 -0.41
CA ARG A 45 -1.00 -7.49 0.54
C ARG A 45 -1.92 -8.69 0.83
N GLY A 46 -1.69 -9.85 0.23
CA GLY A 46 -2.57 -11.02 0.34
C GLY A 46 -3.96 -10.78 -0.24
N VAL A 47 -4.07 -9.99 -1.30
CA VAL A 47 -5.29 -9.75 -2.06
C VAL A 47 -5.23 -10.58 -3.34
N GLU A 48 -6.13 -11.55 -3.46
CA GLU A 48 -6.30 -12.32 -4.69
C GLU A 48 -7.01 -11.46 -5.74
N VAL A 49 -6.26 -11.05 -6.76
CA VAL A 49 -6.75 -10.29 -7.90
C VAL A 49 -6.38 -11.00 -9.20
N ASP A 50 -7.37 -11.19 -10.06
CA ASP A 50 -7.14 -11.75 -11.38
C ASP A 50 -6.53 -10.73 -12.34
N ALA A 51 -5.58 -11.18 -13.15
CA ALA A 51 -5.06 -10.38 -14.26
C ALA A 51 -6.13 -10.05 -15.31
N SER A 52 -7.25 -10.77 -15.32
CA SER A 52 -8.43 -10.49 -16.14
C SER A 52 -9.19 -9.23 -15.70
N LYS A 53 -8.99 -8.77 -14.45
CA LYS A 53 -9.61 -7.55 -13.93
C LYS A 53 -9.02 -6.28 -14.55
N THR A 54 -9.79 -5.21 -14.54
CA THR A 54 -9.33 -3.89 -14.99
C THR A 54 -8.40 -3.27 -13.94
N LYS A 55 -7.59 -2.29 -14.36
CA LYS A 55 -6.70 -1.55 -13.44
C LYS A 55 -7.48 -1.00 -12.23
N ALA A 56 -8.63 -0.38 -12.49
CA ALA A 56 -9.49 0.20 -11.47
C ALA A 56 -10.02 -0.85 -10.48
N GLU A 57 -10.46 -2.02 -10.97
CA GLU A 57 -10.92 -3.12 -10.11
C GLU A 57 -9.82 -3.65 -9.19
N ILE A 58 -8.58 -3.76 -9.71
CA ILE A 58 -7.44 -4.21 -8.93
C ILE A 58 -7.07 -3.17 -7.86
N ILE A 59 -7.08 -1.88 -8.22
CA ILE A 59 -6.87 -0.77 -7.27
C ILE A 59 -7.89 -0.86 -6.14
N ALA A 60 -9.19 -0.95 -6.47
CA ALA A 60 -10.25 -1.01 -5.49
C ALA A 60 -10.12 -2.20 -4.52
N ALA A 61 -9.71 -3.38 -5.02
CA ALA A 61 -9.48 -4.56 -4.19
C ALA A 61 -8.31 -4.36 -3.19
N ILE A 62 -7.23 -3.71 -3.65
CA ILE A 62 -6.07 -3.40 -2.81
C ILE A 62 -6.43 -2.33 -1.76
N GLU A 63 -7.14 -1.29 -2.16
CA GLU A 63 -7.57 -0.21 -1.26
C GLU A 63 -8.53 -0.72 -0.18
N ALA A 64 -9.49 -1.58 -0.57
CA ALA A 64 -10.40 -2.23 0.37
C ALA A 64 -9.63 -3.00 1.46
N LYS A 65 -8.57 -3.73 1.08
CA LYS A 65 -7.72 -4.44 2.04
C LYS A 65 -6.87 -3.49 2.91
N ALA A 66 -6.42 -2.37 2.35
CA ALA A 66 -5.61 -1.40 3.08
C ALA A 66 -6.40 -0.68 4.19
N VAL A 67 -7.72 -0.50 4.00
CA VAL A 67 -8.62 0.08 5.01
C VAL A 67 -8.83 -0.85 6.21
N GLU A 68 -8.90 -2.16 6.00
CA GLU A 68 -9.07 -3.14 7.10
C GLU A 68 -7.83 -3.26 8.02
N GLY A 69 -6.65 -2.82 7.58
CA GLY A 69 -5.42 -2.85 8.37
C GLY A 69 -5.15 -1.60 9.22
N SER A 70 -6.10 -0.66 9.31
CA SER A 70 -5.95 0.64 9.98
C SER A 70 -7.02 0.90 11.04
N ALA A 71 -7.54 -0.14 11.68
CA ALA A 71 -8.46 -0.04 12.81
C ALA A 71 -7.89 -0.83 14.00
N ASP A 72 -6.83 -0.30 14.60
CA ASP A 72 -6.52 -0.48 16.03
C ASP A 72 -5.78 0.78 16.53
#